data_AF-A0A925ADI5-F1
#
_entry.id   AF-A0A925ADI5-F1
#
_cell.length_a   1.000
_cell.length_b   1.000
_cell.length_c   1.000
_cell.angle_alpha   90.00
_cell.angle_beta   90.00
_cell.angle_gamma   90.00
#
_symmetry.space_group_name_H-M   'P 1'
#
loop_
_entity.id
_entity.type
_entity.pdbx_description
1 polymer ?
#
loop_
_entity_poly.entity_id
_entity_poly.type
_entity_poly.pdbx_seq_one_letter_code
_entity_poly.pdbx_strand_id
1 'polypeptide(L)'
;MQKYIRQLTTDIRSAARPEAYEPTQKLLSTSIEDHFAEVEAWLADELPQERIGEILGLEAIQFPPVERLNRNQLRKICEAFEQTMQTYNVSFDMPKRLPWKMRYQLLVSKLEDSVIICDEGFVTVEFCEYDPSECPFGSRYCTCKQYESMMPKFNLKLSERAKDLVQHINAAQQIPPNRTHFHLHYENDAEDRDLALLGKPIYEWLNIDIARFPANDHVGYDDTYGITEAIIDLFPEEAWSWIVDASLTERYETCVSLLKVKATYDYAGVFYTNKQEMDFFERIFQFYFDQRERKKWNDDWPF
;
A
#
# COMPACT_ATOMS: atom_id res chain seq x y z
N MET A 1 -40.93 -17.84 19.63
CA MET A 1 -39.66 -17.40 19.02
C MET A 1 -39.39 -18.04 17.66
N GLN A 2 -39.35 -19.37 17.52
CA GLN A 2 -38.95 -20.02 16.25
C GLN A 2 -39.73 -19.58 15.00
N LYS A 3 -41.04 -19.34 15.10
CA LYS A 3 -41.85 -18.80 14.00
C LYS A 3 -41.36 -17.43 13.54
N TYR A 4 -41.04 -16.55 14.49
CA TYR A 4 -40.51 -15.22 14.22
C TYR A 4 -39.15 -15.28 13.52
N ILE A 5 -38.24 -16.12 14.01
CA ILE A 5 -36.92 -16.30 13.38
C ILE A 5 -37.05 -16.81 11.94
N ARG A 6 -38.00 -17.71 11.67
CA ARG A 6 -38.27 -18.13 10.28
C ARG A 6 -38.70 -16.94 9.42
N GLN A 7 -39.67 -16.15 9.88
CA GLN A 7 -40.13 -14.96 9.17
C GLN A 7 -38.98 -13.99 8.92
N LEU A 8 -38.24 -13.59 9.95
CA LEU A 8 -37.10 -12.67 9.84
C LEU A 8 -36.07 -13.17 8.83
N THR A 9 -35.68 -14.45 8.88
CA THR A 9 -34.73 -15.00 7.90
C THR A 9 -35.30 -15.17 6.49
N THR A 10 -36.63 -15.21 6.34
CA THR A 10 -37.29 -15.18 5.03
C THR A 10 -37.27 -13.76 4.49
N ASP A 11 -37.58 -12.76 5.32
CA ASP A 11 -37.56 -11.35 4.96
C ASP A 11 -36.15 -10.93 4.52
N ILE A 12 -35.12 -11.25 5.33
CA ILE A 12 -33.71 -11.01 4.99
C ILE A 12 -33.34 -11.62 3.64
N ARG A 13 -33.75 -12.86 3.37
CA ARG A 13 -33.42 -13.53 2.09
C ARG A 13 -34.21 -12.97 0.90
N SER A 14 -35.41 -12.46 1.15
CA SER A 14 -36.23 -11.87 0.09
C SER A 14 -35.68 -10.54 -0.41
N ALA A 15 -34.82 -9.89 0.39
CA ALA A 15 -34.07 -8.71 0.00
C ALA A 15 -32.83 -9.02 -0.84
N ALA A 16 -32.46 -10.29 -1.07
CA ALA A 16 -31.30 -10.61 -1.90
C ALA A 16 -31.50 -10.16 -3.35
N ARG A 17 -30.43 -9.67 -3.99
CA ARG A 17 -30.46 -9.41 -5.43
C ARG A 17 -30.74 -10.73 -6.16
N PRO A 18 -31.58 -10.73 -7.20
CA PRO A 18 -31.80 -11.93 -8.00
C PRO A 18 -30.48 -12.37 -8.65
N GLU A 19 -30.27 -13.68 -8.80
CA GLU A 19 -29.06 -14.23 -9.43
C GLU A 19 -28.88 -13.76 -10.90
N ALA A 20 -29.99 -13.38 -11.54
CA ALA A 20 -30.05 -12.74 -12.86
C ALA A 20 -30.14 -11.21 -12.77
N TYR A 21 -29.69 -10.60 -11.67
CA TYR A 21 -29.58 -9.15 -11.56
C TYR A 21 -28.60 -8.65 -12.63
N GLU A 22 -29.15 -8.08 -13.69
CA GLU A 22 -28.37 -7.25 -14.58
C GLU A 22 -28.20 -5.89 -13.90
N PRO A 23 -26.96 -5.41 -13.70
CA PRO A 23 -26.67 -4.08 -13.17
C PRO A 23 -27.62 -3.04 -13.75
N THR A 24 -28.44 -2.41 -12.90
CA THR A 24 -29.52 -1.52 -13.35
C THR A 24 -29.01 -0.30 -14.15
N GLN A 25 -27.70 -0.11 -14.21
CA GLN A 25 -27.03 0.74 -15.18
C GLN A 25 -25.81 0.00 -15.74
N LYS A 26 -26.01 -0.70 -16.85
CA LYS A 26 -25.28 -0.51 -18.12
C LYS A 26 -24.02 0.36 -18.09
N LEU A 27 -23.01 -0.04 -17.33
CA LEU A 27 -21.59 0.30 -17.48
C LEU A 27 -20.79 -0.95 -17.09
N LEU A 28 -21.03 -2.07 -17.77
CA LEU A 28 -19.90 -2.96 -18.04
C LEU A 28 -18.89 -2.03 -18.70
N SER A 29 -17.81 -1.69 -18.01
CA SER A 29 -16.77 -0.78 -18.49
C SER A 29 -16.21 -1.36 -19.79
N THR A 30 -16.82 -0.97 -20.92
CA THR A 30 -16.35 -1.44 -22.23
C THR A 30 -15.04 -0.75 -22.61
N SER A 31 -14.69 0.32 -21.87
CA SER A 31 -13.51 1.12 -22.05
C SER A 31 -12.72 1.27 -20.74
N ILE A 32 -11.42 1.49 -20.87
CA ILE A 32 -10.52 1.74 -19.74
C ILE A 32 -10.89 3.06 -19.05
N GLU A 33 -11.41 4.02 -19.80
CA GLU A 33 -11.86 5.32 -19.34
C GLU A 33 -13.03 5.21 -18.35
N ASP A 34 -13.99 4.31 -18.62
CA ASP A 34 -15.12 4.07 -17.69
C ASP A 34 -14.62 3.48 -16.35
N HIS A 35 -13.61 2.60 -16.40
CA HIS A 35 -13.00 2.04 -15.20
C HIS A 35 -12.27 3.10 -14.37
N PHE A 36 -11.51 4.00 -15.01
CA PHE A 36 -10.88 5.12 -14.31
C PHE A 36 -11.91 6.07 -13.72
N ALA A 37 -13.01 6.35 -14.43
CA ALA A 37 -14.08 7.19 -13.91
C ALA A 37 -14.77 6.57 -12.67
N GLU A 38 -14.97 5.25 -12.65
CA GLU A 38 -15.48 4.54 -11.48
C GLU A 38 -14.51 4.62 -10.30
N VAL A 39 -13.21 4.39 -10.54
CA VAL A 39 -12.17 4.51 -9.51
C VAL A 39 -12.09 5.94 -8.97
N GLU A 40 -12.17 6.95 -9.83
CA GLU A 40 -12.20 8.35 -9.42
C GLU A 40 -13.44 8.66 -8.58
N ALA A 41 -14.63 8.20 -8.99
CA ALA A 41 -15.86 8.36 -8.21
C ALA A 41 -15.80 7.64 -6.86
N TRP A 42 -15.19 6.46 -6.79
CA TRP A 42 -14.93 5.74 -5.54
C TRP A 42 -14.01 6.55 -4.62
N LEU A 43 -12.89 7.06 -5.14
CA LEU A 43 -11.94 7.87 -4.37
C LEU A 43 -12.52 9.22 -3.93
N ALA A 44 -13.45 9.78 -4.71
CA ALA A 44 -14.15 11.02 -4.41
C ALA A 44 -15.36 10.84 -3.48
N ASP A 45 -15.70 9.59 -3.09
CA ASP A 45 -16.90 9.25 -2.31
C ASP A 45 -18.22 9.68 -2.99
N GLU A 46 -18.24 9.64 -4.32
CA GLU A 46 -19.39 10.04 -5.15
C GLU A 46 -20.29 8.86 -5.54
N LEU A 47 -19.88 7.63 -5.22
CA LEU A 47 -20.66 6.44 -5.53
C LEU A 47 -21.92 6.35 -4.65
N PRO A 48 -23.01 5.74 -5.16
CA PRO A 48 -24.23 5.56 -4.39
C PRO A 48 -23.96 4.79 -3.09
N GLN A 49 -24.31 5.40 -1.98
CA GLN A 49 -24.31 4.78 -0.67
C GLN A 49 -25.75 4.51 -0.23
N GLU A 50 -26.01 3.30 0.27
CA GLU A 50 -27.31 2.91 0.81
C GLU A 50 -27.14 2.35 2.22
N ARG A 51 -28.11 2.64 3.10
CA ARG A 51 -28.09 2.12 4.47
C ARG A 51 -28.42 0.63 4.44
N ILE A 52 -27.67 -0.18 5.19
CA ILE A 52 -27.86 -1.64 5.20
C ILE A 52 -29.30 -2.03 5.58
N GLY A 53 -29.89 -1.34 6.55
CA GLY A 53 -31.28 -1.56 6.95
C GLY A 53 -32.29 -1.26 5.84
N GLU A 54 -32.03 -0.28 4.99
CA GLU A 54 -32.90 0.06 3.85
C GLU A 54 -32.80 -1.00 2.76
N ILE A 55 -31.58 -1.46 2.45
CA ILE A 55 -31.33 -2.58 1.51
C ILE A 55 -32.10 -3.82 1.94
N LEU A 56 -32.02 -4.17 3.23
CA LEU A 56 -32.68 -5.34 3.79
C LEU A 56 -34.18 -5.14 4.03
N GLY A 57 -34.68 -3.90 3.98
CA GLY A 57 -36.04 -3.54 4.39
C GLY A 57 -36.32 -3.83 5.87
N LEU A 58 -35.29 -3.69 6.73
CA LEU A 58 -35.34 -4.05 8.15
C LEU A 58 -34.70 -3.00 9.05
N GLU A 59 -35.35 -2.73 10.18
CA GLU A 59 -34.85 -1.89 11.27
C GLU A 59 -34.26 -2.74 12.40
N ALA A 60 -33.32 -2.17 13.15
CA ALA A 60 -32.71 -2.84 14.30
C ALA A 60 -33.73 -3.31 15.36
N ILE A 61 -34.86 -2.61 15.51
CA ILE A 61 -35.92 -2.99 16.46
C ILE A 61 -36.63 -4.31 16.09
N GLN A 62 -36.54 -4.74 14.83
CA GLN A 62 -37.06 -6.02 14.36
C GLN A 62 -36.12 -7.20 14.70
N PHE A 63 -34.94 -6.94 15.23
CA PHE A 63 -34.01 -7.96 15.65
C PHE A 63 -34.24 -8.31 17.14
N PRO A 64 -34.54 -9.57 17.50
CA PRO A 64 -34.83 -9.93 18.89
C PRO A 64 -33.59 -9.72 19.79
N PRO A 65 -33.78 -9.31 21.06
CA PRO A 65 -32.68 -9.27 22.02
C PRO A 65 -31.94 -10.60 22.06
N VAL A 66 -30.62 -10.54 22.05
CA VAL A 66 -29.73 -11.69 21.84
C VAL A 66 -29.90 -12.77 22.94
N GLU A 67 -30.31 -12.38 24.15
CA GLU A 67 -30.61 -13.26 25.28
C GLU A 67 -31.81 -14.19 25.01
N ARG A 68 -32.67 -13.85 24.05
CA ARG A 68 -33.86 -14.63 23.68
C ARG A 68 -33.59 -15.64 22.57
N LEU A 69 -32.38 -15.69 22.06
CA LEU A 69 -31.98 -16.49 20.91
C LEU A 69 -31.04 -17.60 21.34
N ASN A 70 -31.32 -18.82 20.87
CA ASN A 70 -30.36 -19.91 21.01
C ASN A 70 -29.31 -19.84 19.89
N ARG A 71 -28.22 -20.61 20.06
CA ARG A 71 -27.10 -20.66 19.10
C ARG A 71 -27.54 -20.93 17.65
N ASN A 72 -28.49 -21.83 17.44
CA ASN A 72 -28.94 -22.19 16.11
C ASN A 72 -29.77 -21.07 15.45
N GLN A 73 -30.51 -20.31 16.25
CA GLN A 73 -31.26 -19.14 15.77
C GLN A 73 -30.32 -17.99 15.41
N LEU A 74 -29.35 -17.69 16.27
CA LEU A 74 -28.31 -16.68 16.00
C LEU A 74 -27.58 -16.99 14.69
N ARG A 75 -27.11 -18.24 14.55
CA ARG A 75 -26.42 -18.69 13.34
C ARG A 75 -27.28 -18.47 12.09
N LYS A 76 -28.55 -18.91 12.11
CA LYS A 76 -29.45 -18.77 10.96
C LYS A 76 -29.68 -17.31 10.54
N ILE A 77 -29.75 -16.39 11.50
CA ILE A 77 -29.90 -14.96 11.21
C ILE A 77 -28.61 -14.41 10.61
N CYS A 78 -27.46 -14.66 11.24
CA CYS A 78 -26.16 -14.17 10.76
C CYS A 78 -25.86 -14.69 9.35
N GLU A 79 -26.06 -15.99 9.11
CA GLU A 79 -25.87 -16.60 7.79
C GLU A 79 -26.79 -16.00 6.74
N ALA A 80 -28.07 -15.79 7.06
CA ALA A 80 -29.01 -15.16 6.13
C ALA A 80 -28.58 -13.72 5.81
N PHE A 81 -28.19 -12.94 6.83
CA PHE A 81 -27.75 -11.56 6.67
C PHE A 81 -26.52 -11.48 5.75
N GLU A 82 -25.46 -12.23 6.07
CA GLU A 82 -24.22 -12.23 5.31
C GLU A 82 -24.41 -12.72 3.88
N GLN A 83 -25.19 -13.79 3.68
CA GLN A 83 -25.49 -14.30 2.34
C GLN A 83 -26.28 -13.31 1.51
N THR A 84 -27.27 -12.63 2.10
CA THR A 84 -28.01 -11.57 1.41
C THR A 84 -27.07 -10.43 1.01
N MET A 85 -26.24 -9.93 1.93
CA MET A 85 -25.32 -8.83 1.63
C MET A 85 -24.25 -9.20 0.60
N GLN A 86 -23.83 -10.47 0.54
CA GLN A 86 -22.94 -10.97 -0.51
C GLN A 86 -23.55 -10.83 -1.90
N THR A 87 -24.89 -10.88 -2.05
CA THR A 87 -25.53 -10.62 -3.35
C THR A 87 -25.43 -9.16 -3.81
N TYR A 88 -25.08 -8.25 -2.89
CA TYR A 88 -24.78 -6.84 -3.14
C TYR A 88 -23.27 -6.57 -3.19
N ASN A 89 -22.44 -7.61 -3.33
CA ASN A 89 -20.98 -7.50 -3.26
C ASN A 89 -20.46 -6.90 -1.94
N VAL A 90 -21.24 -6.98 -0.87
CA VAL A 90 -20.84 -6.52 0.46
C VAL A 90 -20.44 -7.71 1.32
N SER A 91 -19.22 -7.66 1.85
CA SER A 91 -18.68 -8.63 2.79
C SER A 91 -18.45 -7.99 4.15
N PHE A 92 -18.25 -8.81 5.18
CA PHE A 92 -18.03 -8.34 6.56
C PHE A 92 -16.74 -8.94 7.08
N ASP A 93 -15.78 -8.09 7.46
CA ASP A 93 -14.51 -8.58 8.01
C ASP A 93 -14.69 -8.99 9.47
N MET A 94 -14.80 -10.30 9.69
CA MET A 94 -14.96 -10.88 11.02
C MET A 94 -14.18 -12.19 11.15
N PRO A 95 -13.56 -12.47 12.31
CA PRO A 95 -12.88 -13.72 12.54
C PRO A 95 -13.80 -14.94 12.36
N LYS A 96 -13.35 -15.95 11.61
CA LYS A 96 -14.15 -17.18 11.33
C LYS A 96 -14.65 -17.92 12.59
N ARG A 97 -13.95 -17.76 13.72
CA ARG A 97 -14.26 -18.43 15.00
C ARG A 97 -14.99 -17.51 15.99
N LEU A 98 -15.47 -16.35 15.55
CA LEU A 98 -16.20 -15.41 16.40
C LEU A 98 -17.50 -16.06 16.90
N PRO A 99 -17.86 -15.93 18.19
CA PRO A 99 -19.10 -16.48 18.72
C PRO A 99 -20.31 -15.86 18.02
N TRP A 100 -21.31 -16.69 17.68
CA TRP A 100 -22.55 -16.23 17.03
C TRP A 100 -23.28 -15.12 17.79
N LYS A 101 -23.14 -15.06 19.13
CA LYS A 101 -23.68 -13.97 19.95
C LYS A 101 -23.08 -12.62 19.53
N MET A 102 -21.75 -12.55 19.43
CA MET A 102 -21.02 -11.34 19.07
C MET A 102 -21.24 -10.98 17.60
N ARG A 103 -21.14 -11.97 16.70
CA ARG A 103 -21.40 -11.78 15.26
C ARG A 103 -22.79 -11.19 15.01
N TYR A 104 -23.80 -11.71 15.70
CA TYR A 104 -25.16 -11.17 15.64
C TYR A 104 -25.23 -9.70 16.08
N GLN A 105 -24.65 -9.36 17.23
CA GLN A 105 -24.68 -7.99 17.75
C GLN A 105 -23.98 -7.00 16.81
N LEU A 106 -22.84 -7.41 16.24
CA LEU A 106 -22.09 -6.62 15.28
C LEU A 106 -22.89 -6.37 14.00
N LEU A 107 -23.46 -7.42 13.39
CA LEU A 107 -24.28 -7.26 12.17
C LEU A 107 -25.48 -6.35 12.40
N VAL A 108 -26.20 -6.53 13.53
CA VAL A 108 -27.35 -5.68 13.86
C VAL A 108 -26.92 -4.23 14.11
N SER A 109 -25.74 -3.99 14.70
CA SER A 109 -25.22 -2.63 14.91
C SER A 109 -24.91 -1.88 13.61
N LYS A 110 -24.74 -2.59 12.49
CA LYS A 110 -24.41 -2.02 11.18
C LYS A 110 -25.64 -1.70 10.32
N LEU A 111 -26.86 -1.97 10.79
CA LEU A 111 -28.07 -1.67 10.00
C LEU A 111 -28.22 -0.18 9.67
N GLU A 112 -27.69 0.68 10.53
CA GLU A 112 -27.76 2.13 10.36
C GLU A 112 -26.63 2.68 9.48
N ASP A 113 -25.56 1.89 9.26
CA ASP A 113 -24.40 2.29 8.50
C ASP A 113 -24.73 2.29 7.00
N SER A 114 -24.20 3.29 6.30
CA SER A 114 -24.22 3.36 4.85
C SER A 114 -23.08 2.51 4.28
N VAL A 115 -23.35 1.83 3.18
CA VAL A 115 -22.34 1.08 2.41
C VAL A 115 -22.43 1.48 0.95
N ILE A 116 -21.26 1.54 0.30
CA ILE A 116 -21.20 1.70 -1.15
C ILE A 116 -21.67 0.40 -1.78
N ILE A 117 -22.55 0.51 -2.78
CA ILE A 117 -23.06 -0.62 -3.53
C ILE A 117 -22.40 -0.66 -4.89
N CYS A 118 -21.52 -1.64 -5.09
CA CYS A 118 -20.82 -1.86 -6.34
C CYS A 118 -21.41 -3.04 -7.11
N ASP A 119 -21.47 -2.91 -8.42
CA ASP A 119 -21.85 -4.01 -9.29
C ASP A 119 -20.66 -4.93 -9.61
N GLU A 120 -19.43 -4.41 -9.50
CA GLU A 120 -18.18 -5.17 -9.60
C GLU A 120 -17.32 -5.05 -8.32
N GLY A 121 -16.44 -6.04 -8.11
CA GLY A 121 -15.59 -6.07 -6.91
C GLY A 121 -16.33 -6.45 -5.62
N PHE A 122 -15.73 -6.14 -4.47
CA PHE A 122 -16.34 -6.35 -3.16
C PHE A 122 -16.02 -5.20 -2.22
N VAL A 123 -17.04 -4.68 -1.55
CA VAL A 123 -16.89 -3.76 -0.43
C VAL A 123 -16.86 -4.57 0.85
N THR A 124 -15.84 -4.36 1.68
CA THR A 124 -15.73 -5.06 2.96
C THR A 124 -16.03 -4.10 4.10
N VAL A 125 -17.09 -4.37 4.85
CA VAL A 125 -17.41 -3.63 6.07
C VAL A 125 -16.50 -4.11 7.18
N GLU A 126 -15.60 -3.23 7.60
CA GLU A 126 -14.72 -3.44 8.72
C GLU A 126 -15.41 -3.07 10.04
N PHE A 127 -15.10 -3.82 11.10
CA PHE A 127 -15.55 -3.49 12.46
C PHE A 127 -14.43 -2.93 13.30
N CYS A 128 -13.17 -3.20 12.96
CA CYS A 128 -12.01 -2.91 13.78
C CYS A 128 -11.12 -1.91 13.07
N GLU A 129 -10.73 -0.84 13.75
CA GLU A 129 -9.76 0.15 13.26
C GLU A 129 -8.30 -0.32 13.42
N TYR A 130 -8.10 -1.64 13.43
CA TYR A 130 -6.80 -2.26 13.65
C TYR A 130 -6.08 -1.93 14.98
N ASP A 131 -6.73 -1.25 15.93
CA ASP A 131 -6.23 -1.06 17.29
C ASP A 131 -6.56 -2.27 18.18
N PRO A 132 -5.57 -3.05 18.66
CA PRO A 132 -5.82 -4.20 19.50
C PRO A 132 -6.39 -3.88 20.89
N SER A 133 -6.24 -2.65 21.37
CA SER A 133 -6.73 -2.20 22.68
C SER A 133 -8.23 -1.90 22.65
N GLU A 134 -8.73 -1.37 21.53
CA GLU A 134 -10.14 -1.01 21.30
C GLU A 134 -10.87 -1.99 20.36
N CYS A 135 -10.26 -3.14 20.03
CA CYS A 135 -10.82 -4.09 19.09
C CYS A 135 -12.20 -4.64 19.56
N PRO A 136 -13.28 -4.49 18.77
CA PRO A 136 -14.63 -4.90 19.17
C PRO A 136 -14.80 -6.43 19.27
N PHE A 137 -13.87 -7.20 18.71
CA PHE A 137 -13.85 -8.65 18.86
C PHE A 137 -13.31 -9.10 20.22
N GLY A 138 -12.77 -8.18 21.03
CA GLY A 138 -12.13 -8.44 22.30
C GLY A 138 -10.80 -9.19 22.16
N SER A 139 -10.02 -9.23 23.25
CA SER A 139 -8.64 -9.75 23.23
C SER A 139 -8.51 -11.21 22.78
N ARG A 140 -9.56 -12.02 22.92
CA ARG A 140 -9.56 -13.45 22.54
C ARG A 140 -9.71 -13.67 21.04
N TYR A 141 -10.43 -12.80 20.34
CA TYR A 141 -10.76 -12.96 18.91
C TYR A 141 -10.13 -11.89 18.03
N CYS A 142 -9.55 -10.85 18.63
CA CYS A 142 -8.73 -9.85 17.96
C CYS A 142 -7.55 -10.52 17.22
N THR A 143 -7.48 -10.28 15.91
CA THR A 143 -6.37 -10.70 15.05
C THR A 143 -5.32 -9.59 14.87
N CYS A 144 -5.64 -8.35 15.23
CA CYS A 144 -4.77 -7.16 15.08
C CYS A 144 -3.39 -7.33 15.75
N LYS A 145 -3.31 -8.01 16.91
CA LYS A 145 -2.04 -8.29 17.60
C LYS A 145 -1.06 -9.14 16.78
N GLN A 146 -1.57 -9.96 15.86
CA GLN A 146 -0.71 -10.74 14.99
C GLN A 146 0.03 -9.81 14.02
N TYR A 147 -0.66 -8.75 13.56
CA TYR A 147 -0.08 -7.73 12.69
C TYR A 147 0.91 -6.82 13.41
N GLU A 148 0.72 -6.48 14.70
CA GLU A 148 1.73 -5.72 15.48
C GLU A 148 3.11 -6.39 15.48
N SER A 149 3.15 -7.73 15.45
CA SER A 149 4.41 -8.48 15.41
C SER A 149 5.03 -8.57 14.01
N MET A 150 4.21 -8.34 12.97
CA MET A 150 4.62 -8.41 11.57
C MET A 150 4.89 -7.04 10.96
N MET A 151 4.33 -5.98 11.53
CA MET A 151 4.64 -4.61 11.14
C MET A 151 6.02 -4.23 11.71
N PRO A 152 6.98 -3.81 10.87
CA PRO A 152 8.26 -3.32 11.37
C PRO A 152 8.00 -2.19 12.35
N LYS A 153 8.54 -2.31 13.57
CA LYS A 153 8.34 -1.31 14.63
C LYS A 153 8.84 0.04 14.12
N PHE A 154 7.92 0.91 13.76
CA PHE A 154 8.21 2.27 13.33
C PHE A 154 8.92 2.99 14.49
N ASN A 155 10.21 3.19 14.36
CA ASN A 155 10.99 3.88 15.37
C ASN A 155 10.84 5.38 15.12
N LEU A 156 9.97 6.04 15.89
CA LEU A 156 9.70 7.48 15.78
C LEU A 156 10.98 8.34 15.74
N LYS A 157 12.04 7.95 16.46
CA LYS A 157 13.34 8.63 16.42
C LYS A 157 14.10 8.42 15.10
N LEU A 158 13.91 7.28 14.44
CA LEU A 158 14.45 7.04 13.10
C LEU A 158 13.67 7.85 12.05
N SER A 159 12.36 8.03 12.21
CA SER A 159 11.56 8.88 11.32
C SER A 159 11.92 10.36 11.40
N GLU A 160 12.12 10.90 12.61
CA GLU A 160 12.60 12.28 12.77
C GLU A 160 13.98 12.48 12.13
N ARG A 161 14.87 11.49 12.25
CA ARG A 161 16.19 11.49 11.59
C ARG A 161 16.08 11.39 10.07
N ALA A 162 15.16 10.59 9.56
CA ALA A 162 14.89 10.47 8.13
C ALA A 162 14.39 11.80 7.56
N LYS A 163 13.46 12.48 8.24
CA LYS A 163 12.96 13.81 7.83
C LYS A 163 14.07 14.86 7.80
N ASP A 164 14.91 14.90 8.83
CA ASP A 164 16.08 15.79 8.88
C ASP A 164 17.09 15.47 7.76
N LEU A 165 17.30 14.18 7.46
CA LEU A 165 18.16 13.74 6.36
C LEU A 165 17.61 14.17 4.99
N VAL A 166 16.30 14.00 4.76
CA VAL A 166 15.62 14.47 3.54
C VAL A 166 15.78 15.99 3.38
N GLN A 167 15.56 16.75 4.45
CA GLN A 167 15.76 18.21 4.42
C GLN A 167 17.21 18.57 4.09
N HIS A 168 18.18 17.84 4.61
CA HIS A 168 19.59 18.07 4.31
C HIS A 168 19.94 17.75 2.85
N ILE A 169 19.41 16.64 2.31
CA ILE A 169 19.57 16.26 0.89
C ILE A 169 18.95 17.34 -0.01
N ASN A 170 17.74 17.79 0.29
CA ASN A 170 17.07 18.84 -0.48
C ASN A 170 17.80 20.19 -0.38
N ALA A 171 18.42 20.50 0.77
CA ALA A 171 19.24 21.69 0.91
C ALA A 171 20.52 21.63 0.04
N ALA A 172 21.07 20.43 -0.19
CA ALA A 172 22.21 20.25 -1.10
C ALA A 172 21.86 20.58 -2.57
N GLN A 173 20.59 20.47 -2.96
CA GLN A 173 20.10 20.91 -4.28
C GLN A 173 20.12 22.45 -4.45
N GLN A 174 20.19 23.23 -3.36
CA GLN A 174 20.11 24.70 -3.40
C GLN A 174 21.48 25.40 -3.51
N ILE A 175 22.56 24.64 -3.74
CA ILE A 175 23.90 25.17 -4.05
C ILE A 175 23.85 25.80 -5.48
N PRO A 176 24.50 26.95 -5.78
CA PRO A 176 24.11 27.98 -6.77
C PRO A 176 23.64 27.56 -8.20
N PRO A 177 22.83 28.43 -8.88
CA PRO A 177 21.68 28.09 -9.74
C PRO A 177 21.94 27.64 -11.20
N ASN A 178 23.15 27.31 -11.61
CA ASN A 178 23.41 26.84 -12.99
C ASN A 178 23.36 25.31 -13.13
N ARG A 179 22.87 24.61 -12.11
CA ARG A 179 23.16 23.19 -11.87
C ARG A 179 22.01 22.53 -11.11
N THR A 180 21.07 21.91 -11.81
CA THR A 180 20.01 21.12 -11.16
C THR A 180 20.02 19.66 -11.55
N HIS A 181 20.89 19.23 -12.48
CA HIS A 181 20.97 17.83 -12.89
C HIS A 181 22.43 17.35 -12.95
N PHE A 182 22.69 16.24 -12.29
CA PHE A 182 24.01 15.64 -12.18
C PHE A 182 24.21 14.69 -13.35
N HIS A 183 24.76 15.19 -14.45
CA HIS A 183 25.09 14.30 -15.54
C HIS A 183 26.32 13.48 -15.15
N LEU A 184 26.15 12.16 -15.04
CA LEU A 184 27.26 11.22 -14.90
C LEU A 184 27.79 10.92 -16.30
N HIS A 185 28.85 11.60 -16.70
CA HIS A 185 29.49 11.33 -18.00
C HIS A 185 30.61 10.32 -17.84
N TYR A 186 30.61 9.34 -18.73
CA TYR A 186 31.69 8.41 -18.91
C TYR A 186 32.50 8.81 -20.15
N GLU A 187 33.73 9.32 -19.95
CA GLU A 187 34.67 9.58 -21.05
C GLU A 187 35.51 8.32 -21.29
N ASN A 188 35.38 7.72 -22.50
CA ASN A 188 36.20 6.57 -22.92
C ASN A 188 37.69 6.91 -23.09
N ASP A 189 38.03 8.19 -23.30
CA ASP A 189 39.38 8.66 -23.65
C ASP A 189 40.11 9.37 -22.49
N ALA A 190 39.68 9.13 -21.25
CA ALA A 190 40.27 9.74 -20.05
C ALA A 190 41.67 9.20 -19.68
N GLU A 191 42.43 8.70 -20.66
CA GLU A 191 43.85 8.35 -20.46
C GLU A 191 44.73 9.59 -20.21
N ASP A 192 44.25 10.81 -20.54
CA ASP A 192 45.03 12.06 -20.43
C ASP A 192 44.56 13.04 -19.35
N ARG A 193 43.41 12.81 -18.69
CA ARG A 193 43.06 13.56 -17.48
C ARG A 193 43.51 12.76 -16.28
N ASP A 194 44.35 13.37 -15.45
CA ASP A 194 44.86 12.82 -14.19
C ASP A 194 43.73 12.71 -13.14
N LEU A 195 42.64 12.01 -13.48
CA LEU A 195 41.49 11.70 -12.62
C LEU A 195 41.92 10.85 -11.41
N ALA A 196 43.12 10.26 -11.47
CA ALA A 196 43.79 9.61 -10.35
C ALA A 196 44.10 10.60 -9.20
N LEU A 197 44.14 11.90 -9.48
CA LEU A 197 44.30 12.94 -8.47
C LEU A 197 42.94 13.59 -8.14
N LEU A 198 42.30 13.02 -7.11
CA LEU A 198 41.27 13.62 -6.24
C LEU A 198 39.81 13.59 -6.71
N GLY A 199 39.30 12.44 -7.18
CA GLY A 199 37.87 12.17 -7.08
C GLY A 199 37.43 11.96 -5.62
N LYS A 200 36.49 12.77 -5.13
CA LYS A 200 35.83 12.55 -3.83
C LYS A 200 34.50 11.80 -4.03
N PRO A 201 34.02 11.04 -3.05
CA PRO A 201 32.67 10.51 -3.07
C PRO A 201 31.62 11.61 -3.31
N ILE A 202 30.55 11.31 -4.05
CA ILE A 202 29.45 12.25 -4.31
C ILE A 202 28.90 12.84 -2.99
N TYR A 203 28.74 12.03 -1.94
CA TYR A 203 28.27 12.52 -0.64
C TYR A 203 29.16 13.62 -0.05
N GLU A 204 30.49 13.57 -0.27
CA GLU A 204 31.40 14.61 0.23
C GLU A 204 31.22 15.93 -0.54
N TRP A 205 30.98 15.84 -1.86
CA TRP A 205 30.68 17.01 -2.67
C TRP A 205 29.37 17.68 -2.26
N LEU A 206 28.41 16.89 -1.80
CA LEU A 206 27.10 17.33 -1.36
C LEU A 206 27.01 17.65 0.13
N ASN A 207 28.12 17.49 0.86
CA ASN A 207 28.15 17.63 2.31
C ASN A 207 27.10 16.75 3.03
N ILE A 208 26.80 15.58 2.45
CA ILE A 208 25.86 14.60 3.00
C ILE A 208 26.62 13.67 3.95
N ASP A 209 26.20 13.59 5.20
CA ASP A 209 26.79 12.65 6.17
C ASP A 209 26.23 11.23 5.94
N ILE A 210 27.02 10.41 5.24
CA ILE A 210 26.65 9.03 4.89
C ILE A 210 26.41 8.15 6.12
N ALA A 211 26.98 8.48 7.28
CA ALA A 211 26.79 7.73 8.52
C ALA A 211 25.39 7.92 9.13
N ARG A 212 24.63 8.92 8.66
CA ARG A 212 23.24 9.17 9.09
C ARG A 212 22.22 8.31 8.36
N PHE A 213 22.62 7.65 7.26
CA PHE A 213 21.72 6.77 6.52
C PHE A 213 21.47 5.51 7.34
N PRO A 214 20.22 5.26 7.72
CA PRO A 214 19.88 4.05 8.46
C PRO A 214 20.02 2.80 7.58
N ALA A 215 20.25 1.65 8.22
CA ALA A 215 20.16 0.36 7.53
C ALA A 215 18.70 0.11 7.11
N ASN A 216 18.50 -0.45 5.93
CA ASN A 216 17.20 -0.59 5.27
C ASN A 216 16.16 -1.35 6.12
N ASP A 217 16.61 -2.36 6.85
CA ASP A 217 15.82 -3.19 7.76
C ASP A 217 15.39 -2.48 9.06
N HIS A 218 15.85 -1.24 9.29
CA HIS A 218 15.59 -0.48 10.51
C HIS A 218 14.63 0.71 10.30
N VAL A 219 14.14 0.92 9.09
CA VAL A 219 13.40 2.14 8.71
C VAL A 219 12.00 1.78 8.24
N GLY A 220 11.03 2.63 8.57
CA GLY A 220 9.67 2.49 8.07
C GLY A 220 9.58 2.74 6.56
N TYR A 221 8.56 2.17 5.92
CA TYR A 221 8.37 2.30 4.47
C TYR A 221 8.40 3.76 3.99
N ASP A 222 7.64 4.65 4.65
CA ASP A 222 7.53 6.06 4.25
C ASP A 222 8.85 6.83 4.35
N ASP A 223 9.64 6.53 5.39
CA ASP A 223 10.94 7.16 5.60
C ASP A 223 11.96 6.66 4.56
N THR A 224 11.98 5.35 4.26
CA THR A 224 12.81 4.77 3.20
C THR A 224 12.43 5.35 1.84
N TYR A 225 11.13 5.48 1.56
CA TYR A 225 10.62 6.11 0.34
C TYR A 225 11.06 7.57 0.25
N GLY A 226 10.80 8.38 1.29
CA GLY A 226 11.18 9.79 1.30
C GLY A 226 12.68 10.03 1.12
N ILE A 227 13.54 9.23 1.76
CA ILE A 227 15.00 9.32 1.56
C ILE A 227 15.37 8.91 0.13
N THR A 228 14.79 7.84 -0.40
CA THR A 228 15.09 7.33 -1.74
C THR A 228 14.73 8.37 -2.81
N GLU A 229 13.52 8.93 -2.75
CA GLU A 229 13.06 9.96 -3.70
C GLU A 229 13.92 11.22 -3.60
N ALA A 230 14.31 11.65 -2.39
CA ALA A 230 15.20 12.81 -2.22
C ALA A 230 16.59 12.59 -2.86
N ILE A 231 17.14 11.37 -2.79
CA ILE A 231 18.41 11.05 -3.48
C ILE A 231 18.19 11.00 -5.00
N ILE A 232 17.07 10.43 -5.45
CA ILE A 232 16.69 10.41 -6.87
C ILE A 232 16.55 11.84 -7.41
N ASP A 233 16.01 12.78 -6.65
CA ASP A 233 15.92 14.16 -7.14
C ASP A 233 17.31 14.84 -7.29
N LEU A 234 18.40 14.23 -6.80
CA LEU A 234 19.75 14.73 -7.01
C LEU A 234 20.31 14.44 -8.41
N PHE A 235 19.69 13.64 -9.27
CA PHE A 235 20.27 13.32 -10.59
C PHE A 235 19.21 13.46 -11.71
N PRO A 236 19.61 13.47 -13.00
CA PRO A 236 18.71 13.72 -14.12
C PRO A 236 17.71 12.57 -14.31
N GLU A 237 16.54 12.88 -14.90
CA GLU A 237 15.49 11.88 -15.22
C GLU A 237 16.00 10.67 -16.01
N GLU A 238 16.97 10.88 -16.90
CA GLU A 238 17.53 9.80 -17.70
C GLU A 238 18.23 8.74 -16.85
N ALA A 239 18.78 9.11 -15.69
CA ALA A 239 19.41 8.19 -14.74
C ALA A 239 18.38 7.31 -14.00
N TRP A 240 17.09 7.69 -14.01
CA TRP A 240 16.04 7.07 -13.19
C TRP A 240 15.25 5.98 -13.87
N SER A 241 15.19 6.03 -15.20
CA SER A 241 14.43 5.05 -15.99
C SER A 241 14.78 3.59 -15.65
N TRP A 242 15.95 3.33 -15.07
CA TRP A 242 16.43 2.01 -14.67
C TRP A 242 16.18 1.64 -13.19
N ILE A 243 15.94 2.63 -12.32
CA ILE A 243 15.75 2.43 -10.87
C ILE A 243 14.27 2.28 -10.51
N VAL A 244 13.36 2.92 -11.25
CA VAL A 244 11.90 2.93 -11.00
C VAL A 244 11.31 1.52 -10.88
N ASP A 245 11.91 0.56 -11.57
CA ASP A 245 11.44 -0.81 -11.69
C ASP A 245 11.89 -1.76 -10.56
N ALA A 246 12.79 -1.30 -9.68
CA ALA A 246 13.31 -2.08 -8.55
C ALA A 246 12.42 -1.94 -7.30
N SER A 247 12.49 -2.92 -6.39
CA SER A 247 11.78 -2.82 -5.11
C SER A 247 12.31 -1.62 -4.31
N LEU A 248 11.50 -1.05 -3.42
CA LEU A 248 11.91 0.11 -2.61
C LEU A 248 13.23 -0.15 -1.85
N THR A 249 13.40 -1.35 -1.31
CA THR A 249 14.62 -1.81 -0.64
C THR A 249 15.84 -1.71 -1.58
N GLU A 250 15.73 -2.25 -2.79
CA GLU A 250 16.81 -2.24 -3.78
C GLU A 250 17.11 -0.82 -4.28
N ARG A 251 16.06 0.01 -4.49
CA ARG A 251 16.20 1.41 -4.88
C ARG A 251 16.97 2.20 -3.82
N TYR A 252 16.61 2.06 -2.55
CA TYR A 252 17.29 2.73 -1.44
C TYR A 252 18.77 2.35 -1.39
N GLU A 253 19.10 1.05 -1.40
CA GLU A 253 20.49 0.58 -1.33
C GLU A 253 21.32 1.04 -2.53
N THR A 254 20.73 1.03 -3.71
CA THR A 254 21.35 1.54 -4.94
C THR A 254 21.64 3.04 -4.81
N CYS A 255 20.66 3.84 -4.38
CA CYS A 255 20.80 5.29 -4.21
C CYS A 255 21.88 5.64 -3.18
N VAL A 256 21.89 4.96 -2.03
CA VAL A 256 22.93 5.16 -1.01
C VAL A 256 24.31 4.72 -1.51
N SER A 257 24.38 3.71 -2.37
CA SER A 257 25.63 3.28 -3.00
C SER A 257 26.13 4.27 -4.04
N LEU A 258 25.24 4.87 -4.83
CA LEU A 258 25.56 5.95 -5.78
C LEU A 258 26.21 7.15 -5.08
N LEU A 259 25.74 7.52 -3.89
CA LEU A 259 26.35 8.59 -3.11
C LEU A 259 27.82 8.32 -2.75
N LYS A 260 28.25 7.04 -2.69
CA LYS A 260 29.64 6.65 -2.33
C LYS A 260 30.60 6.66 -3.51
N VAL A 261 30.09 6.86 -4.73
CA VAL A 261 30.89 6.84 -5.97
C VAL A 261 31.86 7.99 -5.97
N LYS A 262 33.12 7.69 -6.27
CA LYS A 262 34.12 8.74 -6.47
C LYS A 262 33.88 9.42 -7.80
N ALA A 263 33.71 10.73 -7.76
CA ALA A 263 33.58 11.54 -8.94
C ALA A 263 34.43 12.80 -8.84
N THR A 264 34.89 13.27 -10.01
CA THR A 264 35.46 14.60 -10.17
C THR A 264 34.40 15.55 -10.67
N TYR A 265 34.37 16.74 -10.12
CA TYR A 265 33.39 17.76 -10.45
C TYR A 265 34.01 18.78 -11.39
N ASP A 266 33.49 18.92 -12.61
CA ASP A 266 33.84 20.10 -13.38
C ASP A 266 33.04 21.29 -12.86
N TYR A 267 33.64 22.47 -12.87
CA TYR A 267 32.99 23.68 -12.38
C TYR A 267 31.78 24.12 -13.25
N ALA A 268 31.37 23.30 -14.24
CA ALA A 268 30.14 23.43 -15.03
C ALA A 268 28.96 22.62 -14.46
N GLY A 269 29.18 21.70 -13.52
CA GLY A 269 28.11 20.98 -12.82
C GLY A 269 28.02 19.51 -13.16
N VAL A 270 29.01 19.00 -13.88
CA VAL A 270 29.05 17.63 -14.36
C VAL A 270 29.98 16.83 -13.48
N PHE A 271 29.50 15.65 -13.06
CA PHE A 271 30.31 14.69 -12.33
C PHE A 271 30.85 13.66 -13.31
N TYR A 272 32.16 13.51 -13.33
CA TYR A 272 32.83 12.47 -14.09
C TYR A 272 33.29 11.40 -13.13
N THR A 273 33.00 10.16 -13.48
CA THR A 273 33.48 8.99 -12.75
C THR A 273 34.21 8.06 -13.72
N ASN A 274 35.07 7.20 -13.18
CA ASN A 274 35.85 6.30 -14.02
C ASN A 274 34.99 5.11 -14.49
N LYS A 275 35.46 4.43 -15.54
CA LYS A 275 34.78 3.23 -16.08
C LYS A 275 34.50 2.17 -15.03
N GLN A 276 35.47 1.89 -14.16
CA GLN A 276 35.37 0.77 -13.23
C GLN A 276 34.25 0.96 -12.20
N GLU A 277 34.06 2.20 -11.75
CA GLU A 277 32.95 2.60 -10.88
C GLU A 277 31.61 2.51 -11.64
N MET A 278 31.53 2.95 -12.90
CA MET A 278 30.31 2.80 -13.72
C MET A 278 29.99 1.34 -14.05
N ASP A 279 30.98 0.54 -14.46
CA ASP A 279 30.87 -0.89 -14.72
C ASP A 279 30.45 -1.64 -13.43
N PHE A 280 30.79 -1.12 -12.25
CA PHE A 280 30.31 -1.66 -10.98
C PHE A 280 28.80 -1.42 -10.81
N PHE A 281 28.29 -0.23 -11.16
CA PHE A 281 26.85 0.02 -11.21
C PHE A 281 26.17 -0.85 -12.25
N GLU A 282 26.65 -0.86 -13.50
CA GLU A 282 26.07 -1.69 -14.55
C GLU A 282 26.02 -3.17 -14.14
N ARG A 283 27.02 -3.69 -13.42
CA ARG A 283 27.01 -5.06 -12.89
C ARG A 283 26.04 -5.28 -11.74
N ILE A 284 25.95 -4.34 -10.81
CA ILE A 284 24.93 -4.39 -9.74
C ILE A 284 23.54 -4.41 -10.39
N PHE A 285 23.31 -3.55 -11.38
CA PHE A 285 22.06 -3.46 -12.11
C PHE A 285 21.75 -4.71 -12.92
N GLN A 286 22.71 -5.23 -13.69
CA GLN A 286 22.55 -6.47 -14.46
C GLN A 286 22.26 -7.65 -13.53
N PHE A 287 22.90 -7.71 -12.36
CA PHE A 287 22.62 -8.73 -11.36
C PHE A 287 21.15 -8.67 -10.87
N TYR A 288 20.64 -7.49 -10.54
CA TYR A 288 19.25 -7.33 -10.11
C TYR A 288 18.24 -7.58 -11.24
N PHE A 289 18.55 -7.11 -12.46
CA PHE A 289 17.74 -7.38 -13.65
C PHE A 289 17.65 -8.88 -13.94
N ASP A 290 18.77 -9.59 -13.92
CA ASP A 290 18.85 -11.04 -14.14
C ASP A 290 18.12 -11.84 -13.06
N GLN A 291 18.17 -11.40 -11.78
CA GLN A 291 17.40 -12.03 -10.69
C GLN A 291 15.88 -11.86 -10.90
N ARG A 292 15.45 -10.71 -11.40
CA ARG A 292 14.04 -10.41 -11.68
C ARG A 292 13.52 -11.16 -12.91
N GLU A 293 14.29 -11.23 -13.99
CA GLU A 293 14.00 -12.09 -15.15
C GLU A 293 13.86 -13.55 -14.72
N ARG A 294 14.80 -14.06 -13.91
CA ARG A 294 14.71 -15.42 -13.35
C ARG A 294 13.48 -15.64 -12.48
N LYS A 295 13.06 -14.62 -11.71
CA LYS A 295 11.87 -14.69 -10.87
C LYS A 295 10.58 -14.67 -11.69
N LYS A 296 10.47 -13.80 -12.70
CA LYS A 296 9.37 -13.82 -13.69
C LYS A 296 9.27 -15.17 -14.40
N TRP A 297 10.39 -15.73 -14.85
CA TRP A 297 10.44 -17.06 -15.46
C TRP A 297 10.01 -18.20 -14.52
N ASN A 298 10.26 -18.06 -13.21
CA ASN A 298 9.82 -19.04 -12.21
C ASN A 298 8.34 -18.87 -11.82
N ASP A 299 7.81 -17.65 -11.87
CA ASP A 299 6.41 -17.36 -11.54
C ASP A 299 5.46 -17.65 -12.73
N ASP A 300 5.95 -17.53 -13.98
CA ASP A 300 5.21 -17.85 -15.21
C ASP A 300 5.16 -19.37 -15.54
N TRP A 301 5.83 -20.22 -14.76
CA TRP A 301 5.79 -21.68 -14.92
C TRP A 301 5.35 -22.37 -13.63
N PRO A 302 4.04 -22.64 -13.45
CA PRO A 302 3.57 -23.38 -12.29
C PRO A 302 3.92 -24.86 -12.50
N PHE A 303 4.91 -25.35 -11.76
CA PHE A 303 4.98 -26.77 -11.40
C PHE A 303 4.18 -27.01 -10.12
#